data_AF-A0A537GGV3-F1
#
_entry.id   AF-A0A537GGV3-F1
#
_cell.length_a   1.000
_cell.length_b   1.000
_cell.length_c   1.000
_cell.angle_alpha   90.00
_cell.angle_beta   90.00
_cell.angle_gamma   90.00
#
_symmetry.space_group_name_H-M   'P 1'
#
loop_
_entity.id
_entity.type
_entity.pdbx_description
1 polymer ?
#
loop_
_entity_poly.entity_id
_entity_poly.type
_entity_poly.pdbx_seq_one_letter_code
_entity_poly.pdbx_strand_id
1 'polypeptide(L)'
;MRPICTTGSGMRRPTGCTGAAIRKCCRRSPAAPRRRGANTPRWCTPTIAWFGLRGVPMFDPAGKVYRMVGVSQDVTARKRREDAVRFLAYHDSLTGLPNRRLLDDRLKQAVHLAQRRDRKVAAMLIDLDNFKQVNDSFGHRAGDAVLKEVAQRLAACVRRADTLARHGGDEFVVVISEVNAEADCQIVADKILHALAAEFHVDGRALALGASIGVSLYPTDAGDGDALLRNADAAMYRAKQLGRNQYRFYGR
;
A
#
# COMPACT_ATOMS: atom_id res chain seq x y z
N MET A 1 -27.23 15.29 -5.70
CA MET A 1 -26.98 16.16 -6.88
C MET A 1 -27.39 15.40 -8.13
N ARG A 2 -28.36 15.93 -8.89
CA ARG A 2 -28.83 15.36 -10.17
C ARG A 2 -27.84 15.76 -11.28
N PRO A 3 -27.52 14.90 -12.25
CA PRO A 3 -26.80 15.34 -13.44
C PRO A 3 -27.78 16.00 -14.41
N ILE A 4 -27.41 17.20 -14.85
CA ILE A 4 -28.06 18.00 -15.89
C ILE A 4 -27.47 17.55 -17.22
N CYS A 5 -28.32 17.19 -18.20
CA CYS A 5 -27.91 17.01 -19.59
C CYS A 5 -28.44 18.18 -20.42
N THR A 6 -27.53 19.03 -20.89
CA THR A 6 -27.79 20.08 -21.88
C THR A 6 -27.84 19.49 -23.28
N THR A 7 -28.90 19.77 -24.02
CA THR A 7 -29.05 19.45 -25.45
C THR A 7 -28.36 20.49 -26.32
N GLY A 8 -27.34 20.09 -27.07
CA GLY A 8 -26.77 20.84 -28.18
C GLY A 8 -26.98 20.07 -29.47
N SER A 9 -27.65 20.71 -30.44
CA SER A 9 -27.96 20.22 -31.78
C SER A 9 -26.70 19.92 -32.59
N GLY A 10 -26.66 18.76 -33.26
CA GLY A 10 -25.66 18.45 -34.29
C GLY A 10 -25.30 16.97 -34.31
N MET A 11 -25.69 16.29 -35.39
CA MET A 11 -25.31 14.94 -35.81
C MET A 11 -24.14 14.31 -35.01
N ARG A 12 -24.44 13.30 -34.18
CA ARG A 12 -23.43 12.38 -33.64
C ARG A 12 -23.95 10.94 -33.64
N ARG A 13 -23.08 10.05 -34.13
CA ARG A 13 -23.19 8.58 -34.14
C ARG A 13 -23.64 8.02 -32.79
N PRO A 14 -24.27 6.83 -32.73
CA PRO A 14 -24.78 6.28 -31.48
C PRO A 14 -23.62 6.00 -30.52
N THR A 15 -23.47 6.87 -29.53
CA THR A 15 -22.56 6.67 -28.41
C THR A 15 -23.21 5.66 -27.47
N GLY A 16 -22.60 4.48 -27.36
CA GLY A 16 -23.03 3.45 -26.43
C GLY A 16 -23.02 3.96 -24.99
N CYS A 17 -24.09 3.69 -24.23
CA CYS A 17 -24.09 3.88 -22.79
C CYS A 17 -23.16 2.84 -22.15
N THR A 18 -21.95 3.26 -21.78
CA THR A 18 -21.05 2.46 -20.93
C THR A 18 -21.15 2.92 -19.49
N GLY A 19 -21.54 1.99 -18.62
CA GLY A 19 -21.27 2.06 -17.18
C GLY A 19 -22.51 2.08 -16.30
N ALA A 20 -22.92 0.91 -15.83
CA ALA A 20 -23.72 0.78 -14.63
C ALA A 20 -23.16 -0.36 -13.77
N ALA A 21 -22.67 -0.05 -12.58
CA ALA A 21 -22.30 -1.04 -11.58
C ALA A 21 -23.59 -1.53 -10.91
N ILE A 22 -24.01 -2.76 -11.20
CA ILE A 22 -25.14 -3.38 -10.50
C ILE A 22 -24.57 -4.18 -9.31
N ARG A 23 -24.78 -3.68 -8.09
CA ARG A 23 -24.73 -4.50 -6.87
C ARG A 23 -25.89 -5.48 -6.94
N LYS A 24 -25.66 -6.73 -7.37
CA LYS A 24 -26.68 -7.79 -7.26
C LYS A 24 -26.25 -8.87 -6.28
N CYS A 25 -27.16 -9.12 -5.34
CA CYS A 25 -27.07 -10.03 -4.22
C CYS A 25 -27.26 -11.49 -4.66
N CYS A 26 -26.52 -12.39 -4.00
CA CYS A 26 -26.69 -13.85 -3.90
C CYS A 26 -26.85 -14.67 -5.21
N ARG A 27 -25.82 -15.45 -5.58
CA ARG A 27 -26.02 -16.75 -6.26
C ARG A 27 -25.98 -17.86 -5.20
N ARG A 28 -27.02 -18.70 -5.17
CA ARG A 28 -26.97 -20.00 -4.48
C ARG A 28 -25.97 -20.89 -5.23
N SER A 29 -25.01 -21.47 -4.50
CA SER A 29 -24.18 -22.56 -5.03
C SER A 29 -25.01 -23.86 -5.05
N PRO A 30 -25.03 -24.65 -6.14
CA PRO A 30 -25.83 -25.89 -6.21
C PRO A 30 -25.25 -27.07 -5.41
N ALA A 31 -24.08 -26.92 -4.79
CA ALA A 31 -23.38 -28.04 -4.15
C ALA A 31 -23.05 -27.73 -2.67
N ALA A 32 -23.98 -28.06 -1.78
CA ALA A 32 -23.66 -28.26 -0.37
C ALA A 32 -24.57 -29.36 0.21
N PRO A 33 -24.03 -30.47 0.72
CA PRO A 33 -24.83 -31.53 1.32
C PRO A 33 -25.52 -31.03 2.61
N ARG A 34 -26.80 -31.38 2.76
CA ARG A 34 -27.61 -31.09 3.96
C ARG A 34 -27.04 -31.82 5.17
N ARG A 35 -26.22 -31.17 6.00
CA ARG A 35 -26.02 -31.61 7.40
C ARG A 35 -27.17 -31.08 8.25
N ARG A 36 -27.93 -31.97 8.88
CA ARG A 36 -28.88 -31.62 9.94
C ARG A 36 -28.08 -31.26 11.20
N GLY A 37 -28.35 -30.09 11.79
CA GLY A 37 -27.84 -29.71 13.11
C GLY A 37 -26.70 -28.69 13.13
N ALA A 38 -26.93 -27.47 12.64
CA ALA A 38 -26.16 -26.29 13.05
C ALA A 38 -27.00 -25.04 12.80
N ASN A 39 -27.50 -24.43 13.87
CA ASN A 39 -28.38 -23.27 13.83
C ASN A 39 -27.56 -21.96 13.86
N THR A 40 -26.69 -21.77 12.86
CA THR A 40 -26.01 -20.48 12.63
C THR A 40 -26.28 -20.03 11.19
N PRO A 41 -26.91 -18.86 10.96
CA PRO A 41 -26.98 -18.30 9.63
C PRO A 41 -25.56 -17.93 9.20
N ARG A 42 -25.00 -18.69 8.25
CA ARG A 42 -23.79 -18.30 7.51
C ARG A 42 -24.12 -16.99 6.79
N TRP A 43 -23.73 -15.87 7.38
CA TRP A 43 -23.64 -14.60 6.68
C TRP A 43 -22.67 -14.79 5.51
N CYS A 44 -23.19 -15.02 4.31
CA CYS A 44 -22.40 -15.03 3.10
C CYS A 44 -21.71 -13.67 2.99
N THR A 45 -20.38 -13.66 3.02
CA THR A 45 -19.59 -12.47 2.76
C THR A 45 -19.99 -11.88 1.40
N PRO A 46 -20.41 -10.60 1.32
CA PRO A 46 -20.84 -10.01 0.07
C PRO A 46 -19.66 -9.96 -0.89
N THR A 47 -19.72 -10.75 -1.95
CA THR A 47 -18.71 -10.74 -3.02
C THR A 47 -19.10 -9.70 -4.05
N ILE A 48 -18.22 -8.72 -4.30
CA ILE A 48 -18.43 -7.72 -5.35
C ILE A 48 -18.22 -8.40 -6.72
N ALA A 49 -19.19 -8.23 -7.61
CA ALA A 49 -19.13 -8.63 -9.01
C ALA A 49 -19.28 -7.40 -9.91
N TRP A 50 -18.50 -7.36 -10.99
CA TRP A 50 -18.51 -6.30 -11.99
C TRP A 50 -19.18 -6.81 -13.26
N PHE A 51 -20.19 -6.10 -13.74
CA PHE A 51 -20.87 -6.40 -15.00
C PHE A 51 -20.65 -5.28 -16.00
N GLY A 52 -20.15 -5.63 -17.19
CA GLY A 52 -20.19 -4.77 -18.36
C GLY A 52 -21.55 -4.91 -19.03
N LEU A 53 -22.26 -3.80 -19.20
CA LEU A 53 -23.57 -3.76 -19.85
C LEU A 53 -23.44 -2.98 -21.15
N ARG A 54 -23.94 -3.55 -22.26
CA ARG A 54 -24.14 -2.84 -23.52
C ARG A 54 -25.57 -3.09 -23.96
N GLY A 55 -26.28 -2.03 -24.34
CA GLY A 55 -27.66 -2.13 -24.79
C GLY A 55 -27.98 -1.11 -25.86
N VAL A 56 -28.87 -1.49 -26.76
CA VAL A 56 -29.45 -0.63 -27.79
C VAL A 56 -30.95 -0.48 -27.53
N PRO A 57 -31.49 0.76 -27.51
CA PRO A 57 -32.92 0.98 -27.44
C PRO A 57 -33.56 0.65 -28.79
N MET A 58 -34.75 0.06 -28.76
CA MET A 58 -35.59 -0.17 -29.93
C MET A 58 -36.78 0.79 -29.90
N PHE A 59 -37.03 1.42 -31.05
CA PHE A 59 -38.04 2.44 -31.24
C PHE A 59 -39.18 1.90 -32.10
N ASP A 60 -40.40 2.34 -31.81
CA ASP A 60 -41.54 2.12 -32.69
C ASP A 60 -41.51 3.09 -33.90
N PRO A 61 -42.39 2.94 -34.89
CA PRO A 61 -42.46 3.85 -36.04
C PRO A 61 -42.73 5.32 -35.68
N ALA A 62 -43.30 5.58 -34.50
CA ALA A 62 -43.51 6.94 -33.98
C ALA A 62 -42.28 7.51 -33.25
N GLY A 63 -41.16 6.77 -33.21
CA GLY A 63 -39.93 7.18 -32.57
C GLY A 63 -39.91 7.01 -31.04
N LYS A 64 -40.86 6.26 -30.46
CA LYS A 64 -40.92 6.00 -29.02
C LYS A 64 -40.18 4.70 -28.67
N VAL A 65 -39.31 4.76 -27.66
CA VAL A 65 -38.62 3.56 -27.14
C VAL A 65 -39.63 2.62 -26.50
N TYR A 66 -39.67 1.36 -26.95
CA TYR A 66 -40.54 0.33 -26.37
C TYR A 66 -39.78 -0.87 -25.80
N ARG A 67 -38.48 -1.02 -26.12
CA ARG A 67 -37.64 -2.10 -25.57
C ARG A 67 -36.17 -1.67 -25.54
N MET A 68 -35.39 -2.27 -24.65
CA MET A 68 -33.93 -2.25 -24.72
C MET A 68 -33.43 -3.68 -24.84
N VAL A 69 -32.61 -3.96 -25.85
CA VAL A 69 -31.93 -5.24 -26.00
C VAL A 69 -30.47 -5.03 -25.66
N GLY A 70 -29.92 -5.88 -24.80
CA GLY A 70 -28.56 -5.72 -24.36
C GLY A 70 -27.92 -7.03 -23.92
N VAL A 71 -26.60 -7.00 -23.86
CA VAL A 71 -25.77 -8.09 -23.35
C VAL A 71 -25.14 -7.65 -22.04
N SER A 72 -25.13 -8.55 -21.06
CA SER A 72 -24.39 -8.39 -19.82
C SER A 72 -23.24 -9.39 -19.79
N GLN A 73 -22.02 -8.91 -19.61
CA GLN A 73 -20.85 -9.75 -19.42
C GLN A 73 -20.32 -9.58 -17.99
N ASP A 74 -20.12 -10.69 -17.29
CA ASP A 74 -19.35 -10.67 -16.04
C ASP A 74 -17.89 -10.34 -16.37
N VAL A 75 -17.42 -9.20 -15.90
CA VAL A 75 -16.03 -8.71 -16.07
C VAL A 75 -15.27 -8.72 -14.75
N THR A 76 -15.78 -9.40 -13.72
CA THR A 76 -15.17 -9.44 -12.38
C THR A 76 -13.75 -9.96 -12.41
N ALA A 77 -13.50 -11.07 -13.12
CA ALA A 77 -12.15 -11.65 -13.23
C ALA A 77 -11.18 -10.69 -13.93
N ARG A 78 -11.63 -10.00 -14.98
CA ARG A 78 -10.83 -8.99 -15.69
C ARG A 78 -10.50 -7.81 -14.77
N LYS A 79 -11.50 -7.28 -14.04
CA LYS A 79 -11.29 -6.19 -13.09
C LYS A 79 -10.33 -6.55 -11.97
N ARG A 80 -10.45 -7.76 -11.39
CA ARG A 80 -9.51 -8.24 -10.38
C ARG A 80 -8.08 -8.35 -10.90
N ARG A 81 -7.89 -8.77 -12.15
CA ARG A 81 -6.55 -8.79 -12.78
C ARG A 81 -6.01 -7.38 -13.00
N GLU A 82 -6.84 -6.47 -13.51
CA GLU A 82 -6.47 -5.05 -13.68
C GLU A 82 -6.05 -4.42 -12.32
N ASP A 83 -6.82 -4.67 -11.26
CA ASP A 83 -6.53 -4.17 -9.91
C ASP A 83 -5.27 -4.82 -9.32
N ALA A 84 -5.06 -6.13 -9.52
CA ALA A 84 -3.87 -6.84 -9.08
C ALA A 84 -2.61 -6.32 -9.80
N VAL A 85 -2.68 -6.12 -11.12
CA VAL A 85 -1.58 -5.52 -11.89
C VAL A 85 -1.28 -4.11 -11.38
N ARG A 86 -2.31 -3.31 -11.10
CA ARG A 86 -2.12 -1.96 -10.53
C ARG A 86 -1.49 -2.03 -9.14
N PHE A 87 -1.91 -2.96 -8.29
CA PHE A 87 -1.33 -3.15 -6.97
C PHE A 87 0.16 -3.50 -7.07
N LEU A 88 0.52 -4.48 -7.90
CA LEU A 88 1.92 -4.89 -8.11
C LEU A 88 2.81 -3.80 -8.69
N ALA A 89 2.25 -2.82 -9.42
CA ALA A 89 3.02 -1.68 -9.91
C ALA A 89 3.49 -0.73 -8.80
N TYR A 90 2.81 -0.73 -7.65
CA TYR A 90 3.03 0.23 -6.55
C TYR A 90 3.35 -0.42 -5.19
N HIS A 91 3.29 -1.74 -5.10
CA HIS A 91 3.52 -2.49 -3.86
C HIS A 91 4.58 -3.58 -4.05
N ASP A 92 5.36 -3.82 -3.00
CA ASP A 92 6.28 -4.93 -2.89
C ASP A 92 5.49 -6.24 -2.78
N SER A 93 5.85 -7.23 -3.60
CA SER A 93 5.10 -8.50 -3.68
C SER A 93 5.27 -9.39 -2.45
N LEU A 94 6.38 -9.24 -1.71
CA LEU A 94 6.67 -10.05 -0.54
C LEU A 94 5.94 -9.54 0.71
N THR A 95 6.02 -8.24 0.96
CA THR A 95 5.53 -7.59 2.19
C THR A 95 4.17 -6.91 2.01
N GLY A 96 3.77 -6.61 0.77
CA GLY A 96 2.57 -5.82 0.48
C GLY A 96 2.71 -4.32 0.78
N LEU A 97 3.85 -3.88 1.30
CA LEU A 97 4.15 -2.48 1.54
C LEU A 97 4.26 -1.71 0.22
N PRO A 98 4.06 -0.38 0.23
CA PRO A 98 4.52 0.50 -0.84
C PRO A 98 5.93 0.14 -1.31
N ASN A 99 6.11 0.05 -2.62
CA ASN A 99 7.43 -0.08 -3.24
C ASN A 99 8.08 1.30 -3.40
N ARG A 100 9.31 1.34 -3.92
CA ARG A 100 10.04 2.58 -4.20
C ARG A 100 9.23 3.61 -5.01
N ARG A 101 8.51 3.17 -6.05
CA ARG A 101 7.72 4.08 -6.89
C ARG A 101 6.60 4.77 -6.10
N LEU A 102 5.88 4.03 -5.25
CA LEU A 102 4.83 4.61 -4.41
C LEU A 102 5.41 5.45 -3.25
N LEU A 103 6.56 5.06 -2.71
CA LEU A 103 7.29 5.85 -1.73
C LEU A 103 7.65 7.24 -2.29
N ASP A 104 8.27 7.29 -3.46
CA ASP A 104 8.72 8.56 -4.08
C ASP A 104 7.54 9.51 -4.29
N ASP A 105 6.39 8.99 -4.76
CA ASP A 105 5.16 9.76 -4.93
C ASP A 105 4.64 10.32 -3.59
N ARG A 106 4.53 9.45 -2.56
CA ARG A 106 4.04 9.85 -1.24
C ARG A 106 4.97 10.83 -0.53
N LEU A 107 6.29 10.66 -0.66
CA LEU A 107 7.27 11.56 -0.07
C LEU A 107 7.19 12.95 -0.72
N LYS A 108 7.09 13.02 -2.05
CA LYS A 108 6.87 14.28 -2.77
C LYS A 108 5.59 14.98 -2.31
N GLN A 109 4.50 14.23 -2.15
CA GLN A 109 3.25 14.77 -1.64
C GLN A 109 3.37 15.29 -0.19
N ALA A 110 4.06 14.54 0.68
CA ALA A 110 4.28 14.92 2.07
C ALA A 110 5.09 16.22 2.18
N VAL A 111 6.18 16.34 1.41
CA VAL A 111 7.00 17.57 1.37
C VAL A 111 6.20 18.76 0.86
N HIS A 112 5.45 18.62 -0.24
CA HIS A 112 4.60 19.71 -0.75
C HIS A 112 3.52 20.14 0.25
N LEU A 113 2.92 19.20 0.97
CA LEU A 113 1.93 19.50 1.99
C LEU A 113 2.56 20.23 3.17
N ALA A 114 3.74 19.78 3.60
CA ALA A 114 4.49 20.37 4.70
C ALA A 114 4.95 21.79 4.39
N GLN A 115 5.43 22.04 3.16
CA GLN A 115 5.77 23.38 2.68
C GLN A 115 4.58 24.34 2.75
N ARG A 116 3.37 23.88 2.39
CA ARG A 116 2.16 24.70 2.43
C ARG A 116 1.65 24.98 3.85
N ARG A 117 1.95 24.09 4.80
CA ARG A 117 1.43 24.15 6.18
C ARG A 117 2.47 24.62 7.21
N ASP A 118 3.67 24.96 6.76
CA ASP A 118 4.82 25.24 7.62
C ASP A 118 5.07 24.11 8.64
N ARG A 119 5.13 22.88 8.14
CA ARG A 119 5.35 21.66 8.93
C ARG A 119 6.64 20.97 8.49
N LYS A 120 7.09 20.02 9.31
CA LYS A 120 8.25 19.19 9.01
C LYS A 120 7.83 17.81 8.52
N VAL A 121 8.72 17.18 7.76
CA VAL A 121 8.62 15.77 7.32
C VAL A 121 9.94 15.12 7.67
N ALA A 122 9.91 13.90 8.18
CA ALA A 122 11.12 13.11 8.39
C ALA A 122 11.13 11.90 7.47
N ALA A 123 12.28 11.60 6.88
CA ALA A 123 12.56 10.33 6.23
C ALA A 123 13.51 9.52 7.12
N MET A 124 13.11 8.29 7.43
CA MET A 124 13.93 7.30 8.13
C MET A 124 14.25 6.16 7.18
N LEU A 125 15.52 6.01 6.83
CA LEU A 125 16.02 4.85 6.11
C LEU A 125 16.45 3.79 7.12
N ILE A 126 16.02 2.56 6.94
CA ILE A 126 16.22 1.45 7.87
C ILE A 126 16.82 0.30 7.09
N ASP A 127 17.96 -0.22 7.53
CA ASP A 127 18.62 -1.39 6.98
C ASP A 127 18.79 -2.44 8.07
N LEU A 128 18.49 -3.69 7.73
CA LEU A 128 18.58 -4.80 8.67
C LEU A 128 20.02 -5.30 8.77
N ASP A 129 20.60 -5.17 9.95
CA ASP A 129 22.01 -5.47 10.17
C ASP A 129 22.30 -6.95 9.94
N ASN A 130 23.28 -7.25 9.09
CA ASN A 130 23.73 -8.61 8.77
C ASN A 130 22.63 -9.53 8.20
N PHE A 131 21.58 -8.98 7.57
CA PHE A 131 20.50 -9.80 7.00
C PHE A 131 20.98 -10.83 5.97
N LYS A 132 22.07 -10.52 5.24
CA LYS A 132 22.72 -11.51 4.36
C LYS A 132 23.12 -12.79 5.11
N GLN A 133 23.64 -12.68 6.34
CA GLN A 133 24.01 -13.86 7.15
C GLN A 133 22.79 -14.71 7.53
N VAL A 134 21.62 -14.07 7.69
CA VAL A 134 20.36 -14.80 7.90
C VAL A 134 20.02 -15.62 6.66
N ASN A 135 20.10 -15.03 5.47
CA ASN A 135 19.88 -15.78 4.23
C ASN A 135 20.90 -16.91 4.03
N ASP A 136 22.17 -16.65 4.31
CA ASP A 136 23.25 -17.62 4.10
C ASP A 136 23.15 -18.79 5.10
N SER A 137 22.67 -18.54 6.34
CA SER A 137 22.57 -19.56 7.40
C SER A 137 21.24 -20.31 7.44
N PHE A 138 20.14 -19.66 7.07
CA PHE A 138 18.77 -20.20 7.20
C PHE A 138 18.04 -20.32 5.86
N GLY A 139 18.63 -19.84 4.76
CA GLY A 139 18.07 -19.86 3.43
C GLY A 139 17.10 -18.71 3.15
N HIS A 140 16.88 -18.43 1.86
CA HIS A 140 16.03 -17.31 1.42
C HIS A 140 14.58 -17.39 1.89
N ARG A 141 14.02 -18.59 2.07
CA ARG A 141 12.66 -18.73 2.62
C ARG A 141 12.55 -18.20 4.04
N ALA A 142 13.58 -18.42 4.85
CA ALA A 142 13.63 -17.89 6.20
C ALA A 142 13.82 -16.37 6.18
N GLY A 143 14.70 -15.85 5.33
CA GLY A 143 14.84 -14.40 5.11
C GLY A 143 13.54 -13.73 4.68
N ASP A 144 12.78 -14.35 3.77
CA ASP A 144 11.47 -13.87 3.33
C ASP A 144 10.45 -13.81 4.49
N ALA A 145 10.48 -14.78 5.40
CA ALA A 145 9.65 -14.79 6.59
C ALA A 145 10.04 -13.66 7.55
N VAL A 146 11.35 -13.47 7.79
CA VAL A 146 11.87 -12.35 8.58
C VAL A 146 11.43 -11.01 8.00
N LEU A 147 11.57 -10.79 6.68
CA LEU A 147 11.18 -9.53 6.04
C LEU A 147 9.68 -9.23 6.19
N LYS A 148 8.83 -10.25 6.13
CA LYS A 148 7.39 -10.10 6.39
C LYS A 148 7.11 -9.72 7.84
N GLU A 149 7.80 -10.35 8.78
CA GLU A 149 7.65 -10.04 10.20
C GLU A 149 8.18 -8.63 10.53
N VAL A 150 9.33 -8.24 9.98
CA VAL A 150 9.87 -6.88 10.06
C VAL A 150 8.83 -5.88 9.55
N ALA A 151 8.24 -6.11 8.38
CA ALA A 151 7.21 -5.23 7.84
C ALA A 151 6.01 -5.06 8.79
N GLN A 152 5.57 -6.14 9.47
CA GLN A 152 4.50 -6.10 10.45
C GLN A 152 4.90 -5.31 11.71
N ARG A 153 6.09 -5.56 12.25
CA ARG A 153 6.61 -4.86 13.44
C ARG A 153 6.80 -3.37 13.18
N LEU A 154 7.35 -3.00 12.02
CA LEU A 154 7.47 -1.60 11.59
C LEU A 154 6.10 -0.93 11.42
N ALA A 155 5.13 -1.62 10.83
CA ALA A 155 3.78 -1.08 10.66
C ALA A 155 3.08 -0.76 11.99
N ALA A 156 3.40 -1.51 13.05
CA ALA A 156 2.90 -1.25 14.41
C ALA A 156 3.59 -0.06 15.11
N CYS A 157 4.78 0.34 14.63
CA CYS A 157 5.53 1.46 15.20
C CYS A 157 5.09 2.82 14.67
N VAL A 158 4.41 2.86 13.52
CA VAL A 158 4.06 4.08 12.78
C VAL A 158 2.56 4.32 12.74
N ARG A 159 2.15 5.57 12.53
CA ARG A 159 0.72 5.92 12.43
C ARG A 159 0.21 5.63 11.02
N ARG A 160 -1.10 5.51 10.87
CA ARG A 160 -1.74 5.33 9.55
C ARG A 160 -1.47 6.50 8.57
N ALA A 161 -1.21 7.69 9.10
CA ALA A 161 -0.85 8.87 8.30
C ALA A 161 0.60 8.81 7.77
N ASP A 162 1.46 8.02 8.41
CA ASP A 162 2.84 7.84 8.00
C ASP A 162 2.92 6.83 6.86
N THR A 163 4.00 6.88 6.08
CA THR A 163 4.24 5.90 5.01
C THR A 163 5.38 5.00 5.41
N LEU A 164 5.07 3.71 5.58
CA LEU A 164 6.07 2.64 5.60
C LEU A 164 6.17 2.04 4.20
N ALA A 165 7.38 1.90 3.68
CA ALA A 165 7.68 1.32 2.38
C ALA A 165 8.85 0.35 2.47
N ARG A 166 8.92 -0.61 1.54
CA ARG A 166 10.14 -1.40 1.32
C ARG A 166 10.85 -0.85 0.09
N HIS A 167 12.08 -0.38 0.28
CA HIS A 167 12.85 0.25 -0.80
C HIS A 167 13.43 -0.81 -1.75
N GLY A 168 13.87 -1.93 -1.19
CA GLY A 168 14.43 -3.08 -1.89
C GLY A 168 15.25 -3.92 -0.92
N GLY A 169 15.48 -5.21 -1.23
CA GLY A 169 16.30 -6.07 -0.36
C GLY A 169 15.83 -6.08 1.10
N ASP A 170 16.71 -5.69 2.00
CA ASP A 170 16.52 -5.52 3.43
C ASP A 170 16.30 -4.07 3.88
N GLU A 171 16.09 -3.16 2.93
CA GLU A 171 15.90 -1.73 3.20
C GLU A 171 14.41 -1.35 3.28
N PHE A 172 14.07 -0.63 4.35
CA PHE A 172 12.76 -0.07 4.61
C PHE A 172 12.86 1.45 4.75
N VAL A 173 11.77 2.14 4.42
CA VAL A 173 11.68 3.59 4.58
C VAL A 173 10.42 3.93 5.35
N VAL A 174 10.56 4.78 6.36
CA VAL A 174 9.43 5.42 7.05
C VAL A 174 9.45 6.91 6.73
N VAL A 175 8.33 7.42 6.21
CA VAL A 175 8.08 8.86 6.05
C VAL A 175 7.09 9.28 7.11
N ILE A 176 7.56 10.09 8.07
CA ILE A 176 6.73 10.65 9.13
C ILE A 176 6.22 12.02 8.66
N SER A 177 4.91 12.14 8.56
CA SER A 177 4.25 13.38 8.12
C SER A 177 3.93 14.29 9.30
N GLU A 178 3.97 15.60 9.08
CA GLU A 178 3.56 16.61 10.06
C GLU A 178 4.29 16.53 11.42
N VAL A 179 5.62 16.34 11.37
CA VAL A 179 6.49 16.30 12.54
C VAL A 179 6.44 17.65 13.26
N ASN A 180 6.23 17.64 14.59
CA ASN A 180 6.25 18.87 15.41
C ASN A 180 7.67 19.15 15.89
N ALA A 181 8.30 18.12 16.44
CA ALA A 181 9.63 18.21 17.03
C ALA A 181 10.48 17.02 16.62
N GLU A 182 11.79 17.19 16.64
CA GLU A 182 12.72 16.09 16.35
C GLU A 182 12.58 14.93 17.36
N ALA A 183 12.17 15.23 18.59
CA ALA A 183 11.82 14.23 19.60
C ALA A 183 10.74 13.25 19.13
N ASP A 184 9.80 13.67 18.27
CA ASP A 184 8.81 12.77 17.66
C ASP A 184 9.49 11.69 16.82
N CYS A 185 10.56 12.07 16.11
CA CYS A 185 11.35 11.14 15.29
C CYS A 185 12.19 10.20 16.16
N GLN A 186 12.78 10.71 17.25
CA GLN A 186 13.52 9.88 18.21
C GLN A 186 12.62 8.78 18.80
N ILE A 187 11.40 9.15 19.24
CA ILE A 187 10.42 8.20 19.78
C ILE A 187 10.09 7.10 18.77
N VAL A 188 9.93 7.44 17.48
CA VAL A 188 9.63 6.43 16.45
C VAL A 188 10.85 5.56 16.18
N ALA A 189 12.06 6.14 16.11
CA ALA A 189 13.30 5.38 15.91
C ALA A 189 13.55 4.39 17.08
N ASP A 190 13.38 4.83 18.32
CA ASP A 190 13.50 4.00 19.52
C ASP A 190 12.47 2.85 19.52
N LYS A 191 11.21 3.15 19.16
CA LYS A 191 10.17 2.12 19.01
C LYS A 191 10.54 1.08 17.97
N ILE A 192 11.07 1.51 16.82
CA ILE A 192 11.50 0.61 15.75
C ILE A 192 12.64 -0.28 16.23
N LEU A 193 13.70 0.29 16.81
CA LEU A 193 14.82 -0.50 17.34
C LEU A 193 14.36 -1.50 18.39
N HIS A 194 13.51 -1.07 19.33
CA HIS A 194 12.97 -1.94 20.36
C HIS A 194 12.11 -3.08 19.78
N ALA A 195 11.26 -2.78 18.79
CA ALA A 195 10.43 -3.79 18.14
C ALA A 195 11.27 -4.81 17.35
N LEU A 196 12.36 -4.37 16.71
CA LEU A 196 13.26 -5.25 15.96
C LEU A 196 14.23 -6.02 16.85
N ALA A 197 14.51 -5.55 18.07
CA ALA A 197 15.36 -6.27 19.03
C ALA A 197 14.75 -7.57 19.56
N ALA A 198 13.42 -7.72 19.53
CA ALA A 198 12.78 -8.97 19.92
C ALA A 198 13.16 -10.12 18.95
N GLU A 199 13.34 -11.33 19.47
CA GLU A 199 13.72 -12.48 18.63
C GLU A 199 12.70 -12.77 17.54
N PHE A 200 13.17 -13.07 16.34
CA PHE A 200 12.35 -13.56 15.24
C PHE A 200 12.33 -15.08 15.28
N HIS A 201 11.15 -15.66 15.12
CA HIS A 201 10.95 -17.10 15.18
C HIS A 201 10.60 -17.63 13.81
N VAL A 202 11.56 -18.30 13.16
CA VAL A 202 11.40 -18.81 11.80
C VAL A 202 11.77 -20.29 11.77
N ASP A 203 10.84 -21.12 11.29
CA ASP A 203 10.98 -22.58 11.24
C ASP A 203 11.44 -23.22 12.57
N GLY A 204 10.93 -22.69 13.70
CA GLY A 204 11.23 -23.17 15.04
C GLY A 204 12.59 -22.74 15.60
N ARG A 205 13.29 -21.81 14.95
CA ARG A 205 14.57 -21.25 15.40
C ARG A 205 14.41 -19.78 15.78
N ALA A 206 15.03 -19.39 16.89
CA ALA A 206 15.13 -18.00 17.30
C ALA A 206 16.35 -17.35 16.62
N LEU A 207 16.16 -16.15 16.08
CA LEU A 207 17.23 -15.33 15.51
C LEU A 207 17.10 -13.89 16.00
N ALA A 208 18.25 -13.27 16.29
CA ALA A 208 18.34 -11.86 16.64
C ALA A 208 18.83 -11.08 15.42
N LEU A 209 18.24 -9.90 15.20
CA LEU A 209 18.55 -9.02 14.08
C LEU A 209 18.60 -7.58 14.59
N GLY A 210 19.67 -6.86 14.26
CA GLY A 210 19.77 -5.43 14.52
C GLY A 210 19.18 -4.61 13.37
N ALA A 211 19.03 -3.31 13.58
CA ALA A 211 18.77 -2.39 12.48
C ALA A 211 19.60 -1.11 12.63
N SER A 212 20.12 -0.65 11.50
CA SER A 212 20.75 0.67 11.39
C SER A 212 19.77 1.65 10.77
N ILE A 213 19.55 2.79 11.42
CA ILE A 213 18.57 3.78 10.99
C ILE A 213 19.24 5.13 10.71
N GLY A 214 18.92 5.74 9.57
CA GLY A 214 19.32 7.10 9.25
C GLY A 214 18.11 8.02 9.14
N VAL A 215 18.18 9.19 9.75
CA VAL A 215 17.07 10.14 9.84
C VAL A 215 17.46 11.47 9.20
N SER A 216 16.57 12.01 8.38
CA SER A 216 16.72 13.33 7.74
C SER A 216 15.40 14.09 7.79
N LEU A 217 15.45 15.39 8.10
CA LEU A 217 14.27 16.25 8.25
C LEU A 217 14.17 17.32 7.17
N TYR A 218 12.96 17.52 6.66
CA TYR A 218 12.61 18.69 5.86
C TYR A 218 12.00 19.76 6.80
N PRO A 219 12.33 21.05 6.62
CA PRO A 219 13.28 21.60 5.64
C PRO A 219 14.74 21.67 6.14
N THR A 220 15.04 21.19 7.35
CA THR A 220 16.32 21.42 8.05
C THR A 220 17.53 20.80 7.33
N ASP A 221 17.42 19.54 6.92
CA ASP A 221 18.49 18.77 6.30
C ASP A 221 18.39 18.76 4.77
N ALA A 222 17.20 19.00 4.20
CA ALA A 222 16.94 18.89 2.77
C ALA A 222 15.74 19.73 2.31
N GLY A 223 15.75 20.17 1.04
CA GLY A 223 14.68 20.96 0.41
C GLY A 223 13.67 20.15 -0.40
N ASP A 224 13.94 18.88 -0.68
CA ASP A 224 13.06 17.99 -1.46
C ASP A 224 13.16 16.52 -1.00
N GLY A 225 12.24 15.69 -1.48
CA GLY A 225 12.16 14.28 -1.11
C GLY A 225 13.39 13.45 -1.51
N ASP A 226 14.00 13.73 -2.66
CA ASP A 226 15.15 12.96 -3.12
C ASP A 226 16.38 13.28 -2.26
N ALA A 227 16.56 14.56 -1.89
CA ALA A 227 17.58 15.01 -0.95
C ALA A 227 17.36 14.45 0.47
N LEU A 228 16.10 14.35 0.93
CA LEU A 228 15.79 13.69 2.21
C LEU A 228 16.29 12.26 2.26
N LEU A 229 15.97 11.46 1.23
CA LEU A 229 16.37 10.05 1.17
C LEU A 229 17.90 9.90 1.09
N ARG A 230 18.57 10.72 0.27
CA ARG A 230 20.04 10.70 0.19
C ARG A 230 20.72 11.03 1.53
N ASN A 231 20.20 12.02 2.24
CA ASN A 231 20.75 12.41 3.54
C ASN A 231 20.45 11.37 4.63
N ALA A 232 19.25 10.76 4.60
CA ALA A 232 18.91 9.65 5.48
C ALA A 232 19.83 8.44 5.23
N ASP A 233 20.12 8.10 3.97
CA ASP A 233 21.07 7.04 3.61
C ASP A 233 22.47 7.30 4.18
N ALA A 234 23.01 8.51 4.00
CA ALA A 234 24.30 8.89 4.55
C ALA A 234 24.33 8.78 6.10
N ALA A 235 23.24 9.16 6.78
CA ALA A 235 23.11 9.02 8.23
C ALA A 235 23.07 7.54 8.66
N MET A 236 22.32 6.71 7.92
CA MET A 236 22.21 5.27 8.17
C MET A 236 23.57 4.58 8.00
N TYR A 237 24.32 4.95 6.96
CA TYR A 237 25.66 4.44 6.74
C TYR A 237 26.61 4.80 7.89
N ARG A 238 26.54 6.02 8.44
CA ARG A 238 27.26 6.38 9.66
C ARG A 238 26.83 5.53 10.87
N ALA A 239 25.53 5.25 11.03
CA ALA A 239 25.04 4.36 12.09
C ALA A 239 25.66 2.95 11.98
N LYS A 240 25.81 2.42 10.75
CA LYS A 240 26.51 1.15 10.50
C LYS A 240 27.99 1.20 10.91
N GLN A 241 28.68 2.28 10.59
CA GLN A 241 30.11 2.46 10.93
C GLN A 241 30.34 2.60 12.43
N LEU A 242 29.39 3.20 13.15
CA LEU A 242 29.47 3.46 14.59
C LEU A 242 28.98 2.28 15.45
N GLY A 243 28.92 1.06 14.89
CA GLY A 243 28.61 -0.16 15.65
C GLY A 243 27.25 -0.78 15.38
N ARG A 244 26.46 -0.27 14.41
CA ARG A 244 25.13 -0.80 14.03
C ARG A 244 24.10 -0.71 15.18
N ASN A 245 22.89 -1.26 14.97
CA ASN A 245 21.82 -1.32 15.97
C ASN A 245 21.51 0.01 16.67
N GLN A 246 21.48 1.09 15.89
CA GLN A 246 21.27 2.45 16.38
C GLN A 246 20.69 3.35 15.27
N TYR A 247 20.22 4.54 15.64
CA TYR A 247 19.85 5.56 14.69
C TYR A 247 20.82 6.75 14.69
N ARG A 248 20.90 7.47 13.57
CA ARG A 248 21.61 8.75 13.46
C ARG A 248 20.81 9.76 12.66
N PHE A 249 20.87 11.02 13.07
CA PHE A 249 20.38 12.15 12.27
C PHE A 249 21.49 12.61 11.33
N TYR A 250 21.15 13.02 10.11
CA TYR A 250 22.15 13.39 9.10
C TYR A 250 23.09 14.52 9.54
N GLY A 251 22.53 15.57 10.15
CA GLY A 251 23.27 16.75 10.61
C GLY A 251 23.96 16.60 11.97
N ARG A 252 24.05 15.39 12.56
CA ARG A 252 24.53 15.18 13.93
C ARG A 252 25.41 13.95 14.10
#